data_AF-A0A0F9XGT3-F1
#
_entry.id   AF-A0A0F9XGT3-F1
#
_cell.length_a   1.000
_cell.length_b   1.000
_cell.length_c   1.000
_cell.angle_alpha   90.00
_cell.angle_beta   90.00
_cell.angle_gamma   90.00
#
_symmetry.space_group_name_H-M   'P 1'
#
loop_
_entity.id
_entity.type
_entity.pdbx_description
1 polymer ?
#
loop_
_entity_poly.entity_id
_entity_poly.type
_entity_poly.pdbx_seq_one_letter_code
_entity_poly.pdbx_strand_id
1 'polypeptide(L)'
;MTPAQRKILNEAATSLGIDEASIHLEEFATIVQLILAYTPLVTTVHIATLLAGIVHDQWGYTILKQLAAQVPRRVSLDRLRNLYLEHVNDMNLGSSFCLQYFAGIFELAPFIDTLFMHPCSGIHLPAQIARPRISLVYVTNLILTQGDTPNNSLKWIVGDCAQLKYFRYYISGYKVMNRVIPREVVQSLRSHKDNLLSLELMLKAKTRSEYNMGISMAPCADGEQIVSLKVFSKLEILELNVPSILFPGADAPEYHTHVLKDMLPESIRYFCFITPQKECMANLNTVAYYRADFFPHLRDVYVINSSEVFPEQETAFDTVEIEATREKLWNAGVRFGHLELANPWE
;
A
#
# COMPACT_ATOMS: atom_id res chain seq x y z
N MET A 1 -18.28 29.86 -12.24
CA MET A 1 -19.71 29.60 -11.94
C MET A 1 -20.61 30.81 -12.23
N THR A 2 -21.80 30.59 -12.78
CA THR A 2 -22.83 31.63 -12.97
C THR A 2 -23.51 32.00 -11.63
N PRO A 3 -24.12 33.20 -11.51
CA PRO A 3 -24.87 33.58 -10.31
C PRO A 3 -25.97 32.59 -9.92
N ALA A 4 -26.64 31.99 -10.91
CA ALA A 4 -27.70 31.00 -10.69
C ALA A 4 -27.15 29.70 -10.07
N GLN A 5 -26.04 29.17 -10.59
CA GLN A 5 -25.38 27.99 -10.03
C GLN A 5 -24.89 28.24 -8.60
N ARG A 6 -24.34 29.44 -8.33
CA ARG A 6 -23.93 29.84 -6.97
C ARG A 6 -25.09 29.81 -5.98
N LYS A 7 -26.23 30.36 -6.39
CA LYS A 7 -27.45 30.35 -5.57
C LYS A 7 -27.89 28.94 -5.23
N ILE A 8 -27.89 28.01 -6.20
CA ILE A 8 -28.26 26.61 -5.99
C ILE A 8 -27.33 25.94 -4.97
N LEU A 9 -26.00 26.12 -5.10
CA LEU A 9 -25.05 25.53 -4.16
C LEU A 9 -25.16 26.13 -2.75
N ASN A 10 -25.39 27.43 -2.65
CA ASN A 10 -25.65 28.09 -1.36
C ASN A 10 -26.92 27.58 -0.70
N GLU A 11 -28.01 27.44 -1.44
CA GLU A 11 -29.27 26.89 -0.92
C GLU A 11 -29.10 25.45 -0.43
N ALA A 12 -28.42 24.61 -1.22
CA ALA A 12 -28.09 23.25 -0.83
C ALA A 12 -27.25 23.23 0.46
N ALA A 13 -26.12 23.95 0.49
CA ALA A 13 -25.26 24.02 1.67
C ALA A 13 -25.99 24.55 2.92
N THR A 14 -26.80 25.59 2.76
CA THR A 14 -27.58 26.20 3.85
C THR A 14 -28.58 25.20 4.44
N SER A 15 -29.22 24.38 3.60
CA SER A 15 -30.15 23.35 4.08
C SER A 15 -29.44 22.28 4.93
N LEU A 16 -28.16 22.02 4.66
CA LEU A 16 -27.29 21.17 5.49
C LEU A 16 -26.69 21.92 6.70
N GLY A 17 -27.00 23.19 6.90
CA GLY A 17 -26.52 24.00 8.03
C GLY A 17 -25.06 24.43 7.92
N ILE A 18 -24.58 24.66 6.69
CA ILE A 18 -23.22 25.12 6.39
C ILE A 18 -23.24 26.65 6.19
N ASP A 19 -22.21 27.34 6.69
CA ASP A 19 -22.05 28.79 6.51
C ASP A 19 -21.63 29.13 5.07
N GLU A 20 -22.27 30.15 4.47
CA GLU A 20 -21.94 30.66 3.13
C GLU A 20 -20.46 31.04 2.98
N ALA A 21 -19.82 31.53 4.05
CA ALA A 21 -18.40 31.88 4.04
C ALA A 21 -17.47 30.70 3.68
N SER A 22 -17.97 29.47 3.82
CA SER A 22 -17.23 28.24 3.59
C SER A 22 -17.33 27.69 2.16
N ILE A 23 -18.22 28.28 1.35
CA ILE A 23 -18.52 27.90 -0.04
C ILE A 23 -17.56 28.62 -1.02
N HIS A 24 -16.71 29.52 -0.52
CA HIS A 24 -15.76 30.29 -1.32
C HIS A 24 -14.53 29.51 -1.81
N LEU A 25 -14.42 28.22 -1.46
CA LEU A 25 -13.35 27.34 -1.94
C LEU A 25 -13.80 26.59 -3.20
N GLU A 26 -12.85 26.38 -4.11
CA GLU A 26 -12.97 25.77 -5.45
C GLU A 26 -14.34 25.16 -5.81
N GLU A 27 -14.99 25.71 -6.84
CA GLU A 27 -16.37 25.41 -7.25
C GLU A 27 -16.62 23.90 -7.38
N PHE A 28 -15.67 23.16 -7.95
CA PHE A 28 -15.77 21.71 -8.15
C PHE A 28 -15.69 20.93 -6.83
N ALA A 29 -14.74 21.29 -5.94
CA ALA A 29 -14.59 20.64 -4.64
C ALA A 29 -15.83 20.85 -3.76
N THR A 30 -16.46 22.02 -3.85
CA THR A 30 -17.74 22.32 -3.18
C THR A 30 -18.85 21.40 -3.69
N ILE A 31 -19.00 21.25 -5.01
CA ILE A 31 -20.03 20.38 -5.61
C ILE A 31 -19.84 18.93 -5.15
N VAL A 32 -18.60 18.41 -5.20
CA VAL A 32 -18.29 17.03 -4.79
C VAL A 32 -18.64 16.78 -3.33
N GLN A 33 -18.31 17.71 -2.43
CA GLN A 33 -18.65 17.59 -1.01
C GLN A 33 -20.15 17.59 -0.75
N LEU A 34 -20.91 18.42 -1.46
CA LEU A 34 -22.36 18.46 -1.33
C LEU A 34 -22.97 17.16 -1.86
N ILE A 35 -22.53 16.65 -3.02
CA ILE A 35 -22.99 15.35 -3.55
C ILE A 35 -22.77 14.25 -2.52
N LEU A 36 -21.58 14.17 -1.92
CA LEU A 36 -21.27 13.23 -0.84
C LEU A 36 -22.23 13.39 0.34
N ALA A 37 -22.44 14.62 0.80
CA ALA A 37 -23.31 14.91 1.94
C ALA A 37 -24.79 14.54 1.69
N TYR A 38 -25.28 14.67 0.46
CA TYR A 38 -26.64 14.27 0.07
C TYR A 38 -26.77 12.79 -0.32
N THR A 39 -25.69 12.00 -0.30
CA THR A 39 -25.69 10.59 -0.67
C THR A 39 -25.32 9.69 0.52
N PRO A 40 -26.14 9.65 1.60
CA PRO A 40 -25.77 8.97 2.85
C PRO A 40 -25.66 7.43 2.74
N LEU A 41 -26.21 6.84 1.67
CA LEU A 41 -26.16 5.40 1.41
C LEU A 41 -24.95 4.97 0.56
N VAL A 42 -24.05 5.91 0.24
CA VAL A 42 -22.85 5.59 -0.54
C VAL A 42 -21.99 4.55 0.20
N THR A 43 -21.57 3.50 -0.52
CA THR A 43 -20.73 2.42 0.04
C THR A 43 -19.26 2.55 -0.38
N THR A 44 -19.02 3.25 -1.48
CA THR A 44 -17.70 3.41 -2.08
C THR A 44 -17.55 4.84 -2.57
N VAL A 45 -16.44 5.47 -2.19
CA VAL A 45 -16.06 6.80 -2.64
C VAL A 45 -14.65 6.74 -3.21
N HIS A 46 -14.50 7.25 -4.43
CA HIS A 46 -13.21 7.43 -5.07
C HIS A 46 -13.02 8.91 -5.35
N ILE A 47 -11.96 9.48 -4.79
CA ILE A 47 -11.59 10.87 -4.97
C ILE A 47 -10.22 10.89 -5.62
N ALA A 48 -10.17 11.38 -6.86
CA ALA A 48 -8.93 11.73 -7.54
C ALA A 48 -8.81 13.26 -7.60
N THR A 49 -7.71 13.82 -7.10
CA THR A 49 -7.50 15.27 -7.05
C THR A 49 -6.14 15.68 -7.60
N LEU A 50 -6.11 16.83 -8.27
CA LEU A 50 -4.92 17.40 -8.91
C LEU A 50 -4.12 18.28 -7.92
N LEU A 51 -4.73 18.73 -6.82
CA LEU A 51 -4.10 19.59 -5.81
C LEU A 51 -4.67 19.26 -4.42
N ALA A 52 -4.08 18.28 -3.73
CA ALA A 52 -4.36 18.00 -2.32
C ALA A 52 -3.18 18.45 -1.42
N GLY A 53 -2.71 19.67 -1.65
CA GLY A 53 -1.64 20.27 -0.85
C GLY A 53 -2.16 20.86 0.46
N ILE A 54 -1.26 20.96 1.45
CA ILE A 54 -1.45 21.86 2.59
C ILE A 54 -1.38 23.28 2.04
N VAL A 55 -2.52 23.86 1.67
CA VAL A 55 -2.65 25.31 1.74
C VAL A 55 -2.68 25.60 3.24
N HIS A 56 -1.61 26.22 3.75
CA HIS A 56 -1.38 26.53 5.16
C HIS A 56 -2.69 26.71 5.95
N ASP A 57 -2.91 25.82 6.93
CA ASP A 57 -4.00 25.85 7.90
C ASP A 57 -5.45 25.71 7.36
N GLN A 58 -5.62 25.42 6.06
CA GLN A 58 -6.93 25.21 5.45
C GLN A 58 -7.20 23.73 5.17
N TRP A 59 -8.31 23.25 5.71
CA TRP A 59 -8.87 21.96 5.33
C TRP A 59 -9.42 22.11 3.91
N GLY A 60 -9.04 21.28 2.94
CA GLY A 60 -9.59 21.44 1.59
C GLY A 60 -11.06 21.02 1.46
N TYR A 61 -11.56 20.20 2.38
CA TYR A 61 -12.98 19.85 2.46
C TYR A 61 -13.68 20.54 3.65
N THR A 62 -13.81 21.86 3.58
CA THR A 62 -14.44 22.71 4.62
C THR A 62 -15.90 22.39 4.89
N ILE A 63 -16.66 21.94 3.89
CA ILE A 63 -18.06 21.54 4.04
C ILE A 63 -18.15 20.27 4.89
N LEU A 64 -17.42 19.22 4.50
CA LEU A 64 -17.44 17.95 5.24
C LEU A 64 -16.92 18.12 6.67
N LYS A 65 -15.91 18.96 6.86
CA LYS A 65 -15.42 19.34 8.20
C LYS A 65 -16.52 19.98 9.07
N GLN A 66 -17.28 20.92 8.52
CA GLN A 66 -18.36 21.56 9.27
C GLN A 66 -19.47 20.58 9.60
N LEU A 67 -19.87 19.75 8.64
CA LEU A 67 -20.87 18.70 8.87
C LEU A 67 -20.43 17.74 9.97
N ALA A 68 -19.15 17.34 9.97
CA ALA A 68 -18.57 16.49 11.00
C ALA A 68 -18.61 17.11 12.41
N ALA A 69 -18.46 18.44 12.49
CA ALA A 69 -18.47 19.21 13.73
C ALA A 69 -19.88 19.56 14.26
N GLN A 70 -20.95 19.33 13.49
CA GLN A 70 -22.31 19.63 13.92
C GLN A 70 -22.77 18.70 15.05
N VAL A 71 -23.49 19.26 16.03
CA VAL A 71 -24.12 18.52 17.12
C VAL A 71 -25.58 18.99 17.26
N PRO A 72 -26.59 18.14 16.96
CA PRO A 72 -26.47 16.78 16.40
C PRO A 72 -25.98 16.80 14.94
N ARG A 73 -25.33 15.71 14.51
CA ARG A 73 -24.90 15.54 13.11
C ARG A 73 -26.11 15.42 12.20
N ARG A 74 -26.18 16.27 11.17
CA ARG A 74 -27.24 16.20 10.14
C ARG A 74 -26.95 15.15 9.06
N VAL A 75 -25.67 14.89 8.82
CA VAL A 75 -25.18 13.97 7.80
C VAL A 75 -24.32 12.91 8.47
N SER A 76 -24.49 11.66 8.02
CA SER A 76 -23.63 10.54 8.39
C SER A 76 -23.41 9.68 7.15
N LEU A 77 -22.21 9.11 7.04
CA LEU A 77 -21.79 8.23 5.94
C LEU A 77 -21.53 6.82 6.49
N ASP A 78 -22.38 6.32 7.39
CA ASP A 78 -22.21 5.02 8.07
C ASP A 78 -22.18 3.79 7.13
N ARG A 79 -22.66 3.97 5.90
CA ARG A 79 -22.64 2.95 4.85
C ARG A 79 -21.34 2.93 4.05
N LEU A 80 -20.51 3.98 4.14
CA LEU A 80 -19.25 4.06 3.41
C LEU A 80 -18.24 3.05 3.98
N ARG A 81 -17.83 2.10 3.14
CA ARG A 81 -16.87 1.03 3.49
C ARG A 81 -15.56 1.14 2.74
N ASN A 82 -15.58 1.65 1.52
CA ASN A 82 -14.41 1.72 0.66
C ASN A 82 -14.08 3.17 0.31
N LEU A 83 -12.89 3.62 0.69
CA LEU A 83 -12.40 4.95 0.38
C LEU A 83 -11.11 4.85 -0.44
N TYR A 84 -11.16 5.38 -1.66
CA TYR A 84 -10.02 5.46 -2.58
C TYR A 84 -9.61 6.92 -2.74
N LEU A 85 -8.38 7.23 -2.33
CA LEU A 85 -7.81 8.57 -2.37
C LEU A 85 -6.64 8.56 -3.34
N GLU A 86 -6.82 9.24 -4.46
CA GLU A 86 -5.82 9.38 -5.51
C GLU A 86 -5.44 10.84 -5.70
N HIS A 87 -4.16 11.05 -5.99
CA HIS A 87 -3.64 12.36 -6.31
C HIS A 87 -2.76 12.31 -7.55
N VAL A 88 -3.01 13.26 -8.45
CA VAL A 88 -2.38 13.35 -9.78
C VAL A 88 -1.67 14.69 -9.87
N ASN A 89 -0.49 14.87 -9.26
CA ASN A 89 0.33 16.05 -9.58
C ASN A 89 1.82 15.91 -9.30
N ASP A 90 2.53 16.73 -10.07
CA ASP A 90 3.87 16.65 -10.60
C ASP A 90 4.93 17.18 -9.62
N MET A 91 5.72 16.25 -9.08
CA MET A 91 7.18 16.24 -8.84
C MET A 91 7.98 17.46 -8.34
N ASN A 92 7.46 18.69 -8.25
CA ASN A 92 8.30 19.88 -8.04
C ASN A 92 7.94 20.78 -6.85
N LEU A 93 6.88 20.48 -6.12
CA LEU A 93 6.55 21.20 -4.91
C LEU A 93 6.59 20.21 -3.76
N GLY A 94 7.37 20.51 -2.71
CA GLY A 94 7.43 19.76 -1.44
C GLY A 94 6.11 19.74 -0.66
N SER A 95 4.99 19.69 -1.38
CA SER A 95 3.63 19.57 -0.92
C SER A 95 3.45 18.18 -0.32
N SER A 96 3.68 18.08 0.98
CA SER A 96 3.31 16.92 1.78
C SER A 96 1.77 16.82 1.79
N PHE A 97 1.23 15.95 0.94
CA PHE A 97 -0.15 15.51 1.04
C PHE A 97 -0.34 14.90 2.44
N CYS A 98 -1.33 15.38 3.19
CA CYS A 98 -1.62 14.87 4.51
C CYS A 98 -3.00 14.24 4.51
N LEU A 99 -3.11 13.00 5.04
CA LEU A 99 -4.40 12.33 5.23
C LEU A 99 -5.43 13.23 5.95
N GLN A 100 -4.96 14.14 6.80
CA GLN A 100 -5.77 15.13 7.53
C GLN A 100 -6.63 16.01 6.61
N TYR A 101 -6.22 16.19 5.34
CA TYR A 101 -7.03 16.88 4.33
C TYR A 101 -8.43 16.27 4.18
N PHE A 102 -8.54 14.94 4.35
CA PHE A 102 -9.77 14.17 4.23
C PHE A 102 -10.45 13.88 5.56
N ALA A 103 -10.00 14.46 6.68
CA ALA A 103 -10.50 14.10 8.01
C ALA A 103 -12.01 14.28 8.19
N GLY A 104 -12.65 15.22 7.48
CA GLY A 104 -14.11 15.36 7.48
C GLY A 104 -14.84 14.09 6.99
N ILE A 105 -14.27 13.38 6.01
CA ILE A 105 -14.81 12.09 5.55
C ILE A 105 -14.68 11.05 6.66
N PHE A 106 -13.50 10.93 7.27
CA PHE A 106 -13.27 9.95 8.34
C PHE A 106 -14.15 10.19 9.58
N GLU A 107 -14.41 11.45 9.94
CA GLU A 107 -15.32 11.77 11.04
C GLU A 107 -16.79 11.42 10.73
N LEU A 108 -17.21 11.55 9.46
CA LEU A 108 -18.56 11.24 8.99
C LEU A 108 -18.76 9.75 8.64
N ALA A 109 -17.69 9.03 8.31
CA ALA A 109 -17.67 7.64 7.88
C ALA A 109 -16.82 6.78 8.84
N PRO A 110 -17.29 6.52 10.07
CA PRO A 110 -16.48 5.85 11.07
C PRO A 110 -16.18 4.38 10.73
N PHE A 111 -16.91 3.76 9.80
CA PHE A 111 -16.82 2.32 9.53
C PHE A 111 -16.13 1.95 8.21
N ILE A 112 -15.23 2.81 7.72
CA ILE A 112 -14.38 2.50 6.58
C ILE A 112 -13.58 1.22 6.87
N ASP A 113 -13.69 0.25 5.98
CA ASP A 113 -13.04 -1.06 6.07
C ASP A 113 -11.86 -1.18 5.08
N THR A 114 -12.02 -0.61 3.89
CA THR A 114 -10.98 -0.56 2.86
C THR A 114 -10.53 0.88 2.62
N LEU A 115 -9.22 1.11 2.76
CA LEU A 115 -8.58 2.39 2.45
C LEU A 115 -7.50 2.18 1.39
N PHE A 116 -7.63 2.89 0.27
CA PHE A 116 -6.62 3.00 -0.76
C PHE A 116 -6.07 4.43 -0.81
N MET A 117 -4.74 4.57 -0.88
CA MET A 117 -4.08 5.88 -1.03
C MET A 117 -2.94 5.85 -2.04
N HIS A 118 -3.02 6.72 -3.05
CA HIS A 118 -2.00 6.83 -4.10
C HIS A 118 -1.70 8.28 -4.52
N PRO A 119 -0.45 8.76 -4.41
CA PRO A 119 0.59 8.26 -3.51
C PRO A 119 0.24 8.51 -2.04
N CYS A 120 0.64 7.61 -1.14
CA CYS A 120 0.63 7.84 0.29
C CYS A 120 1.73 8.83 0.67
N SER A 121 1.41 10.00 1.21
CA SER A 121 2.38 10.99 1.74
C SER A 121 2.29 11.14 3.26
N GLY A 122 1.62 10.19 3.92
CA GLY A 122 1.58 10.08 5.37
C GLY A 122 0.69 11.12 6.04
N ILE A 123 1.11 11.55 7.23
CA ILE A 123 0.44 12.59 8.01
C ILE A 123 1.47 13.66 8.36
N HIS A 124 1.25 14.86 7.84
CA HIS A 124 1.88 16.06 8.38
C HIS A 124 0.86 16.77 9.28
N LEU A 125 1.05 16.66 10.59
CA LEU A 125 0.31 17.49 11.53
C LEU A 125 0.96 18.88 11.57
N PRO A 126 0.20 19.98 11.40
CA PRO A 126 0.64 21.28 11.84
C PRO A 126 1.02 21.21 13.32
N ALA A 127 2.04 21.96 13.75
CA ALA A 127 2.53 21.95 15.14
C ALA A 127 1.44 22.23 16.20
N GLN A 128 0.32 22.82 15.77
CA GLN A 128 -0.83 23.19 16.61
C GLN A 128 -1.83 22.04 16.82
N ILE A 129 -1.76 20.95 16.05
CA ILE A 129 -2.67 19.80 16.17
C ILE A 129 -1.95 18.66 16.89
N ALA A 130 -2.35 18.40 18.14
CA ALA A 130 -1.74 17.37 18.98
C ALA A 130 -2.11 15.94 18.57
N ARG A 131 -3.26 15.74 17.89
CA ARG A 131 -3.74 14.42 17.42
C ARG A 131 -4.48 14.53 16.09
N PRO A 132 -4.26 13.61 15.14
CA PRO A 132 -5.06 13.54 13.92
C PRO A 132 -6.54 13.35 14.24
N ARG A 133 -7.44 13.95 13.46
CA ARG A 133 -8.89 13.71 13.57
C ARG A 133 -9.36 12.58 12.67
N ILE A 134 -8.49 11.60 12.50
CA ILE A 134 -8.69 10.44 11.64
C ILE A 134 -8.66 9.23 12.54
N SER A 135 -9.60 8.32 12.32
CA SER A 135 -9.56 6.99 12.93
C SER A 135 -9.66 5.95 11.82
N LEU A 136 -8.72 5.01 11.84
CA LEU A 136 -8.61 3.87 10.94
C LEU A 136 -8.96 2.57 11.65
N VAL A 137 -9.57 2.64 12.84
CA VAL A 137 -9.78 1.50 13.74
C VAL A 137 -10.52 0.33 13.08
N TYR A 138 -11.43 0.61 12.14
CA TYR A 138 -12.20 -0.40 11.40
C TYR A 138 -11.56 -0.84 10.08
N VAL A 139 -10.44 -0.24 9.66
CA VAL A 139 -9.77 -0.60 8.41
C VAL A 139 -9.13 -1.99 8.56
N THR A 140 -9.59 -2.93 7.74
CA THR A 140 -9.00 -4.28 7.66
C THR A 140 -8.23 -4.52 6.37
N ASN A 141 -8.46 -3.69 5.34
CA ASN A 141 -7.76 -3.72 4.06
C ASN A 141 -7.12 -2.37 3.76
N LEU A 142 -5.79 -2.32 3.80
CA LEU A 142 -5.01 -1.10 3.60
C LEU A 142 -4.11 -1.24 2.39
N ILE A 143 -4.34 -0.39 1.39
CA ILE A 143 -3.61 -0.39 0.13
C ILE A 143 -2.95 0.97 -0.04
N LEU A 144 -1.64 0.98 -0.01
CA LEU A 144 -0.84 2.19 -0.09
C LEU A 144 0.05 2.11 -1.32
N THR A 145 0.23 3.22 -2.02
CA THR A 145 1.39 3.36 -2.91
C THR A 145 2.38 4.36 -2.33
N GLN A 146 3.65 4.18 -2.60
CA GLN A 146 4.74 4.86 -1.93
C GLN A 146 4.81 6.32 -2.39
N GLY A 147 4.44 7.27 -1.55
CA GLY A 147 4.81 8.68 -1.70
C GLY A 147 5.89 9.07 -0.69
N ASP A 148 5.98 10.36 -0.38
CA ASP A 148 6.90 10.90 0.62
C ASP A 148 6.40 10.62 2.05
N THR A 149 6.24 9.34 2.39
CA THR A 149 5.79 8.87 3.71
C THR A 149 6.99 8.43 4.56
N PRO A 150 7.39 9.21 5.58
CA PRO A 150 8.38 8.76 6.55
C PRO A 150 7.91 7.49 7.28
N ASN A 151 8.85 6.65 7.70
CA ASN A 151 8.56 5.41 8.45
C ASN A 151 7.65 5.65 9.67
N ASN A 152 7.83 6.76 10.40
CA ASN A 152 6.97 7.09 11.55
C ASN A 152 5.50 7.35 11.14
N SER A 153 5.27 7.96 9.99
CA SER A 153 3.91 8.16 9.45
C SER A 153 3.28 6.83 9.03
N LEU A 154 4.05 5.93 8.42
CA LEU A 154 3.59 4.57 8.11
C LEU A 154 3.22 3.80 9.38
N LYS A 155 4.08 3.83 10.40
CA LYS A 155 3.81 3.22 11.72
C LYS A 155 2.54 3.75 12.35
N TRP A 156 2.27 5.05 12.23
CA TRP A 156 1.03 5.63 12.73
C TRP A 156 -0.18 5.09 11.97
N ILE A 157 -0.16 5.13 10.64
CA ILE A 157 -1.29 4.69 9.79
C ILE A 157 -1.61 3.21 10.07
N VAL A 158 -0.57 2.36 10.06
CA VAL A 158 -0.71 0.93 10.33
C VAL A 158 -1.14 0.68 11.78
N GLY A 159 -0.58 1.42 12.73
CA GLY A 159 -0.87 1.26 14.16
C GLY A 159 -2.27 1.72 14.57
N ASP A 160 -2.89 2.64 13.83
CA ASP A 160 -4.24 3.12 14.08
C ASP A 160 -5.33 2.15 13.58
N CYS A 161 -4.98 1.26 12.65
CA CYS A 161 -5.84 0.11 12.29
C CYS A 161 -5.90 -0.85 13.48
N ALA A 162 -7.07 -1.32 13.92
CA ALA A 162 -7.14 -2.26 15.05
C ALA A 162 -7.00 -3.74 14.65
N GLN A 163 -7.50 -4.09 13.47
CA GLN A 163 -7.53 -5.48 12.98
C GLN A 163 -7.15 -5.57 11.51
N LEU A 164 -5.96 -5.07 11.17
CA LEU A 164 -5.48 -5.12 9.80
C LEU A 164 -5.27 -6.57 9.35
N LYS A 165 -5.92 -6.96 8.24
CA LYS A 165 -5.88 -8.32 7.68
C LYS A 165 -5.15 -8.37 6.34
N TYR A 166 -5.33 -7.35 5.51
CA TYR A 166 -4.75 -7.29 4.17
C TYR A 166 -3.94 -6.00 4.07
N PHE A 167 -2.66 -6.13 3.75
CA PHE A 167 -1.78 -5.00 3.57
C PHE A 167 -1.04 -5.07 2.24
N ARG A 168 -1.13 -3.98 1.48
CA ARG A 168 -0.51 -3.83 0.17
C ARG A 168 0.29 -2.53 0.15
N TYR A 169 1.56 -2.61 -0.20
CA TYR A 169 2.40 -1.42 -0.36
C TYR A 169 3.25 -1.48 -1.61
N TYR A 170 2.90 -0.65 -2.58
CA TYR A 170 3.50 -0.62 -3.92
C TYR A 170 4.28 0.67 -4.16
N ILE A 171 5.16 0.69 -5.14
CA ILE A 171 5.72 1.94 -5.65
C ILE A 171 4.66 2.76 -6.40
N SER A 172 4.67 4.08 -6.25
CA SER A 172 3.72 4.98 -6.92
C SER A 172 4.16 5.47 -8.30
N GLY A 173 5.44 5.28 -8.66
CA GLY A 173 6.05 5.87 -9.86
C GLY A 173 6.53 7.32 -9.66
N TYR A 174 6.18 7.97 -8.54
CA TYR A 174 6.63 9.32 -8.22
C TYR A 174 8.02 9.34 -7.57
N LYS A 175 8.70 10.49 -7.68
CA LYS A 175 9.94 10.74 -6.95
C LYS A 175 9.65 10.86 -5.45
N VAL A 176 10.38 10.11 -4.64
CA VAL A 176 10.20 10.04 -3.18
C VAL A 176 11.55 10.29 -2.49
N MET A 177 11.56 11.23 -1.53
CA MET A 177 12.74 11.54 -0.73
C MET A 177 12.83 10.62 0.49
N ASN A 178 11.70 10.39 1.18
CA ASN A 178 11.59 9.52 2.34
C ASN A 178 11.05 8.14 1.95
N ARG A 179 11.95 7.26 1.49
CA ARG A 179 11.57 5.87 1.15
C ARG A 179 11.57 4.98 2.40
N VAL A 180 10.53 4.17 2.54
CA VAL A 180 10.46 3.10 3.55
C VAL A 180 10.99 1.81 2.92
N ILE A 181 11.85 1.10 3.65
CA ILE A 181 12.42 -0.19 3.20
C ILE A 181 11.53 -1.38 3.60
N PRO A 182 11.62 -2.53 2.92
CA PRO A 182 10.83 -3.73 3.24
C PRO A 182 10.85 -4.12 4.72
N ARG A 183 12.04 -4.11 5.35
CA ARG A 183 12.17 -4.39 6.79
C ARG A 183 11.40 -3.43 7.69
N GLU A 184 11.37 -2.15 7.36
CA GLU A 184 10.64 -1.13 8.13
C GLU A 184 9.12 -1.32 8.03
N VAL A 185 8.64 -1.73 6.85
CA VAL A 185 7.23 -2.07 6.65
C VAL A 185 6.84 -3.26 7.51
N VAL A 186 7.62 -4.35 7.46
CA VAL A 186 7.40 -5.54 8.30
C VAL A 186 7.43 -5.19 9.79
N GLN A 187 8.36 -4.33 10.22
CA GLN A 187 8.43 -3.87 11.60
C GLN A 187 7.16 -3.10 12.02
N SER A 188 6.61 -2.27 11.13
CA SER A 188 5.40 -1.49 11.38
C SER A 188 4.15 -2.37 11.49
N LEU A 189 4.13 -3.51 10.78
CA LEU A 189 3.03 -4.47 10.80
C LEU A 189 3.01 -5.37 12.04
N ARG A 190 4.05 -5.38 12.89
CA ARG A 190 4.14 -6.32 14.03
C ARG A 190 3.00 -6.22 15.03
N SER A 191 2.33 -5.08 15.14
CA SER A 191 1.11 -4.93 15.96
C SER A 191 -0.03 -5.84 15.48
N HIS A 192 0.02 -6.28 14.22
CA HIS A 192 -0.98 -7.10 13.54
C HIS A 192 -0.56 -8.56 13.38
N LYS A 193 0.45 -9.01 14.13
CA LYS A 193 1.02 -10.36 14.05
C LYS A 193 -0.01 -11.50 14.11
N ASP A 194 -1.11 -11.29 14.85
CA ASP A 194 -2.14 -12.31 15.08
C ASP A 194 -3.36 -12.17 14.15
N ASN A 195 -3.35 -11.19 13.22
CA ASN A 195 -4.49 -10.85 12.37
C ASN A 195 -4.13 -10.76 10.87
N LEU A 196 -2.88 -10.44 10.53
CA LEU A 196 -2.45 -10.25 9.15
C LEU A 196 -2.55 -11.59 8.37
N LEU A 197 -3.37 -11.60 7.32
CA LEU A 197 -3.62 -12.75 6.44
C LEU A 197 -2.88 -12.63 5.11
N SER A 198 -2.71 -11.39 4.60
CA SER A 198 -2.08 -11.12 3.31
C SER A 198 -1.11 -9.96 3.39
N LEU A 199 0.07 -10.15 2.80
CA LEU A 199 1.11 -9.15 2.66
C LEU A 199 1.57 -9.08 1.20
N GLU A 200 1.43 -7.93 0.57
CA GLU A 200 1.96 -7.70 -0.77
C GLU A 200 2.87 -6.46 -0.76
N LEU A 201 4.14 -6.62 -1.12
CA LEU A 201 5.12 -5.54 -1.14
C LEU A 201 5.81 -5.49 -2.51
N MET A 202 5.68 -4.36 -3.18
CA MET A 202 6.43 -4.06 -4.40
C MET A 202 7.20 -2.76 -4.20
N LEU A 203 8.40 -2.87 -3.64
CA LEU A 203 9.24 -1.73 -3.25
C LEU A 203 10.53 -1.68 -4.05
N LYS A 204 11.06 -0.48 -4.30
CA LYS A 204 12.41 -0.30 -4.85
C LYS A 204 13.45 -0.21 -3.74
N ALA A 205 14.66 -0.72 -3.97
CA ALA A 205 15.78 -0.46 -3.07
C ALA A 205 16.12 1.04 -2.95
N LYS A 206 16.79 1.41 -1.86
CA LYS A 206 17.35 2.75 -1.66
C LYS A 206 18.67 2.89 -2.41
N THR A 207 18.65 3.32 -3.67
CA THR A 207 19.86 3.77 -4.35
C THR A 207 20.15 5.24 -4.04
N ARG A 208 21.43 5.60 -3.90
CA ARG A 208 21.88 6.97 -3.51
C ARG A 208 21.56 8.04 -4.57
N SER A 209 21.22 7.67 -5.80
CA SER A 209 21.10 8.60 -6.91
C SER A 209 20.21 8.04 -8.02
N GLU A 210 18.90 8.21 -7.92
CA GLU A 210 18.03 8.10 -9.09
C GLU A 210 17.07 9.29 -9.14
N TYR A 211 17.57 10.36 -9.76
CA TYR A 211 16.76 11.05 -10.76
C TYR A 211 16.76 10.14 -11.99
N ASN A 212 15.75 9.31 -12.16
CA ASN A 212 15.33 8.84 -13.48
C ASN A 212 14.03 8.07 -13.32
N MET A 213 13.11 8.29 -14.25
CA MET A 213 11.90 7.48 -14.45
C MET A 213 12.24 6.06 -14.94
N GLY A 214 13.40 5.52 -14.56
CA GLY A 214 13.85 4.19 -14.94
C GLY A 214 13.08 3.12 -14.17
N ILE A 215 12.73 2.04 -14.86
CA ILE A 215 12.07 0.87 -14.29
C ILE A 215 13.05 0.04 -13.43
N SER A 216 14.36 0.28 -13.61
CA SER A 216 15.43 -0.36 -12.83
C SER A 216 15.15 -0.28 -11.32
N MET A 217 15.23 -1.42 -10.64
CA MET A 217 15.30 -1.48 -9.18
C MET A 217 16.62 -2.17 -8.82
N ALA A 218 17.43 -1.58 -7.96
CA ALA A 218 18.54 -2.35 -7.38
C ALA A 218 18.00 -3.36 -6.35
N PRO A 219 18.72 -4.45 -6.03
CA PRO A 219 18.43 -5.23 -4.83
C PRO A 219 18.60 -4.37 -3.57
N CYS A 220 17.89 -4.70 -2.49
CA CYS A 220 18.08 -4.00 -1.22
C CYS A 220 19.49 -4.21 -0.68
N ALA A 221 20.06 -3.17 -0.08
CA ALA A 221 21.32 -3.30 0.64
C ALA A 221 21.15 -4.20 1.87
N ASP A 222 22.25 -4.80 2.33
CA ASP A 222 22.24 -5.59 3.56
C ASP A 222 21.69 -4.80 4.75
N GLY A 223 20.74 -5.43 5.45
CA GLY A 223 20.02 -4.84 6.57
C GLY A 223 18.67 -4.21 6.20
N GLU A 224 18.36 -4.07 4.90
CA GLU A 224 17.09 -3.51 4.41
C GLU A 224 16.01 -4.56 4.08
N GLN A 225 16.44 -5.80 3.85
CA GLN A 225 15.62 -6.94 3.43
C GLN A 225 14.74 -7.51 4.56
N ILE A 226 13.72 -8.27 4.14
CA ILE A 226 12.91 -9.08 5.04
C ILE A 226 13.71 -10.33 5.42
N VAL A 227 14.05 -10.44 6.70
CA VAL A 227 14.78 -11.62 7.23
C VAL A 227 13.80 -12.68 7.75
N SER A 228 12.66 -12.28 8.31
CA SER A 228 11.65 -13.23 8.78
C SER A 228 10.25 -12.62 8.89
N LEU A 229 9.26 -13.45 8.53
CA LEU A 229 7.83 -13.24 8.67
C LEU A 229 7.19 -14.23 9.65
N LYS A 230 7.97 -15.07 10.33
CA LYS A 230 7.47 -16.07 11.30
C LYS A 230 6.67 -15.49 12.46
N VAL A 231 6.83 -14.19 12.72
CA VAL A 231 6.02 -13.49 13.72
C VAL A 231 4.53 -13.45 13.33
N PHE A 232 4.19 -13.48 12.04
CA PHE A 232 2.82 -13.41 11.54
C PHE A 232 2.21 -14.81 11.46
N SER A 233 1.60 -15.26 12.55
CA SER A 233 1.11 -16.65 12.72
C SER A 233 -0.07 -17.02 11.83
N LYS A 234 -0.74 -16.03 11.23
CA LYS A 234 -1.89 -16.21 10.32
C LYS A 234 -1.63 -15.76 8.89
N LEU A 235 -0.39 -15.43 8.54
CA LEU A 235 -0.07 -14.99 7.19
C LEU A 235 -0.23 -16.17 6.22
N GLU A 236 -1.19 -16.08 5.32
CA GLU A 236 -1.54 -17.12 4.36
C GLU A 236 -1.06 -16.78 2.93
N ILE A 237 -1.01 -15.50 2.59
CA ILE A 237 -0.73 -14.99 1.24
C ILE A 237 0.44 -14.01 1.31
N LEU A 238 1.46 -14.24 0.48
CA LEU A 238 2.62 -13.37 0.37
C LEU A 238 2.92 -13.05 -1.10
N GLU A 239 3.11 -11.79 -1.42
CA GLU A 239 3.61 -11.37 -2.74
C GLU A 239 4.73 -10.35 -2.56
N LEU A 240 5.91 -10.66 -3.09
CA LEU A 240 7.09 -9.83 -2.89
C LEU A 240 7.83 -9.64 -4.21
N ASN A 241 8.37 -8.45 -4.45
CA ASN A 241 9.35 -8.23 -5.50
C ASN A 241 10.80 -8.38 -4.99
N VAL A 242 11.76 -8.53 -5.91
CA VAL A 242 13.21 -8.75 -5.63
C VAL A 242 13.77 -7.96 -4.47
N PRO A 243 13.59 -6.62 -4.37
CA PRO A 243 14.28 -5.87 -3.34
C PRO A 243 13.80 -6.24 -1.93
N SER A 244 12.70 -6.98 -1.79
CA SER A 244 12.19 -7.40 -0.50
C SER A 244 12.97 -8.53 0.16
N ILE A 245 13.67 -9.37 -0.62
CA ILE A 245 14.40 -10.56 -0.13
C ILE A 245 15.77 -10.64 -0.80
N LEU A 246 16.78 -11.04 -0.04
CA LEU A 246 18.09 -11.37 -0.58
C LEU A 246 18.34 -12.88 -0.45
N PHE A 247 18.63 -13.54 -1.57
CA PHE A 247 19.16 -14.88 -1.62
C PHE A 247 20.69 -14.79 -1.75
N PRO A 248 21.46 -15.42 -0.84
CA PRO A 248 22.92 -15.45 -0.94
C PRO A 248 23.37 -16.08 -2.27
N GLY A 249 24.34 -15.47 -2.95
CA GLY A 249 24.91 -15.98 -4.19
C GLY A 249 25.67 -17.29 -4.00
N ALA A 250 25.72 -18.14 -5.03
CA ALA A 250 26.35 -19.48 -4.95
C ALA A 250 27.86 -19.46 -4.60
N ASP A 251 28.53 -18.35 -4.86
CA ASP A 251 29.94 -18.09 -4.59
C ASP A 251 30.18 -17.36 -3.25
N ALA A 252 29.12 -16.95 -2.55
CA ALA A 252 29.23 -16.26 -1.26
C ALA A 252 29.61 -17.24 -0.12
N PRO A 253 30.49 -16.84 0.82
CA PRO A 253 30.84 -17.66 1.99
C PRO A 253 29.63 -18.09 2.83
N GLU A 254 28.60 -17.25 2.87
CA GLU A 254 27.33 -17.45 3.55
C GLU A 254 26.27 -18.14 2.68
N TYR A 255 26.62 -18.78 1.57
CA TYR A 255 25.65 -19.44 0.69
C TYR A 255 24.80 -20.48 1.41
N HIS A 256 23.48 -20.36 1.30
CA HIS A 256 22.55 -21.38 1.75
C HIS A 256 21.19 -21.31 1.02
N THR A 257 20.49 -22.44 0.96
CA THR A 257 19.20 -22.57 0.24
C THR A 257 17.99 -22.68 1.17
N HIS A 258 18.16 -22.37 2.45
CA HIS A 258 17.09 -22.43 3.46
C HIS A 258 16.51 -21.05 3.82
N VAL A 259 16.75 -20.02 3.00
CA VAL A 259 16.24 -18.65 3.22
C VAL A 259 14.73 -18.65 3.40
N LEU A 260 14.00 -19.34 2.52
CA LEU A 260 12.53 -19.40 2.58
C LEU A 260 12.03 -20.14 3.83
N LYS A 261 12.75 -21.18 4.27
CA LYS A 261 12.46 -21.90 5.52
C LYS A 261 12.62 -21.01 6.74
N ASP A 262 13.61 -20.13 6.75
CA ASP A 262 13.85 -19.21 7.87
C ASP A 262 12.91 -18.01 7.85
N MET A 263 12.54 -17.59 6.64
CA MET A 263 11.71 -16.41 6.43
C MET A 263 10.22 -16.68 6.65
N LEU A 264 9.66 -17.72 6.00
CA LEU A 264 8.21 -17.91 5.91
C LEU A 264 7.61 -18.52 7.19
N PRO A 265 6.37 -18.14 7.56
CA PRO A 265 5.61 -18.80 8.61
C PRO A 265 4.99 -20.13 8.12
N GLU A 266 4.68 -21.04 9.04
CA GLU A 266 4.04 -22.34 8.75
C GLU A 266 2.62 -22.19 8.19
N SER A 267 1.95 -21.05 8.47
CA SER A 267 0.61 -20.72 8.00
C SER A 267 0.54 -20.42 6.50
N ILE A 268 1.68 -20.26 5.83
CA ILE A 268 1.71 -19.84 4.43
C ILE A 268 1.01 -20.87 3.53
N ARG A 269 0.12 -20.37 2.65
CA ARG A 269 -0.63 -21.17 1.68
C ARG A 269 -0.25 -20.86 0.25
N TYR A 270 0.05 -19.59 0.01
CA TYR A 270 0.42 -19.03 -1.27
C TYR A 270 1.58 -18.08 -1.10
N PHE A 271 2.60 -18.19 -1.95
CA PHE A 271 3.53 -17.08 -2.14
C PHE A 271 3.93 -16.87 -3.59
N CYS A 272 4.14 -15.60 -3.95
CA CYS A 272 4.56 -15.16 -5.26
C CYS A 272 5.80 -14.28 -5.17
N PHE A 273 6.79 -14.57 -6.01
CA PHE A 273 7.93 -13.70 -6.21
C PHE A 273 7.90 -13.06 -7.59
N ILE A 274 7.96 -11.74 -7.61
CA ILE A 274 8.08 -10.94 -8.81
C ILE A 274 9.56 -10.62 -9.01
N THR A 275 10.03 -10.96 -10.20
CA THR A 275 11.37 -10.79 -10.76
C THR A 275 12.54 -11.43 -9.99
N PRO A 276 12.38 -12.51 -9.20
CA PRO A 276 13.36 -12.94 -8.18
C PRO A 276 14.79 -13.19 -8.70
N GLN A 277 15.77 -13.12 -7.79
CA GLN A 277 17.17 -13.52 -8.07
C GLN A 277 17.28 -14.98 -8.49
N LYS A 278 18.34 -15.32 -9.23
CA LYS A 278 18.63 -16.68 -9.74
C LYS A 278 18.53 -17.76 -8.65
N GLU A 279 19.06 -17.47 -7.47
CA GLU A 279 19.11 -18.37 -6.32
C GLU A 279 17.74 -18.66 -5.70
N CYS A 280 16.67 -17.98 -6.14
CA CYS A 280 15.30 -18.31 -5.77
C CYS A 280 14.95 -19.75 -6.15
N MET A 281 15.37 -20.25 -7.33
CA MET A 281 15.05 -21.61 -7.76
C MET A 281 15.69 -22.68 -6.85
N ALA A 282 16.94 -22.48 -6.44
CA ALA A 282 17.59 -23.35 -5.46
C ALA A 282 16.85 -23.37 -4.10
N ASN A 283 16.33 -22.22 -3.67
CA ASN A 283 15.51 -22.11 -2.47
C ASN A 283 14.13 -22.78 -2.63
N LEU A 284 13.48 -22.65 -3.79
CA LEU A 284 12.21 -23.34 -4.10
C LEU A 284 12.36 -24.86 -4.11
N ASN A 285 13.45 -25.36 -4.69
CA ASN A 285 13.81 -26.77 -4.62
C ASN A 285 13.93 -27.25 -3.17
N THR A 286 14.45 -26.40 -2.29
CA THR A 286 14.58 -26.69 -0.86
C THR A 286 13.23 -26.66 -0.13
N VAL A 287 12.29 -25.80 -0.54
CA VAL A 287 10.91 -25.79 -0.04
C VAL A 287 10.21 -27.12 -0.29
N ALA A 288 10.40 -27.74 -1.46
CA ALA A 288 9.80 -29.04 -1.78
C ALA A 288 10.19 -30.13 -0.76
N TYR A 289 11.45 -30.17 -0.32
CA TYR A 289 11.91 -31.13 0.68
C TYR A 289 11.33 -30.88 2.08
N TYR A 290 11.18 -29.61 2.47
CA TYR A 290 10.71 -29.23 3.81
C TYR A 290 9.19 -29.02 3.90
N ARG A 291 8.45 -29.22 2.81
CA ARG A 291 7.02 -28.92 2.74
C ARG A 291 6.22 -29.61 3.84
N ALA A 292 6.44 -30.91 4.06
CA ALA A 292 5.68 -31.67 5.05
C ALA A 292 5.92 -31.19 6.49
N ASP A 293 7.17 -30.84 6.82
CA ASP A 293 7.59 -30.54 8.19
C ASP A 293 7.42 -29.05 8.55
N PHE A 294 7.56 -28.14 7.58
CA PHE A 294 7.61 -26.69 7.84
C PHE A 294 6.50 -25.91 7.13
N PHE A 295 5.88 -26.46 6.08
CA PHE A 295 4.87 -25.76 5.28
C PHE A 295 3.65 -26.63 4.98
N PRO A 296 2.99 -27.20 6.00
CA PRO A 296 1.92 -28.18 5.81
C PRO A 296 0.72 -27.64 5.01
N HIS A 297 0.54 -26.32 5.02
CA HIS A 297 -0.57 -25.63 4.36
C HIS A 297 -0.21 -25.06 2.99
N LEU A 298 1.05 -25.12 2.56
CA LEU A 298 1.48 -24.60 1.27
C LEU A 298 0.82 -25.38 0.13
N ARG A 299 0.24 -24.63 -0.80
CA ARG A 299 -0.49 -25.13 -1.97
C ARG A 299 0.07 -24.58 -3.27
N ASP A 300 0.47 -23.32 -3.27
CA ASP A 300 0.69 -22.55 -4.48
C ASP A 300 1.95 -21.70 -4.37
N VAL A 301 2.79 -21.78 -5.40
CA VAL A 301 4.00 -20.98 -5.55
C VAL A 301 4.02 -20.39 -6.94
N TYR A 302 4.25 -19.08 -7.04
CA TYR A 302 4.36 -18.38 -8.31
C TYR A 302 5.68 -17.63 -8.42
N VAL A 303 6.25 -17.65 -9.63
CA VAL A 303 7.38 -16.81 -10.01
C VAL A 303 6.99 -16.05 -11.26
N ILE A 304 7.04 -14.72 -11.20
CA ILE A 304 6.73 -13.84 -12.32
C ILE A 304 8.01 -13.13 -12.71
N ASN A 305 8.56 -13.42 -13.88
CA ASN A 305 9.78 -12.78 -14.37
C ASN A 305 9.48 -11.58 -15.26
N SER A 306 10.36 -10.59 -15.17
CA SER A 306 10.43 -9.48 -16.11
C SER A 306 11.89 -9.08 -16.28
N SER A 307 12.43 -9.34 -17.48
CA SER A 307 13.84 -9.09 -17.83
C SER A 307 14.18 -7.60 -17.96
N GLU A 308 13.20 -6.72 -18.12
CA GLU A 308 13.42 -5.27 -18.25
C GLU A 308 13.61 -4.53 -16.92
N VAL A 309 13.10 -5.07 -15.81
CA VAL A 309 13.08 -4.37 -14.51
C VAL A 309 14.45 -4.42 -13.81
N PHE A 310 15.32 -5.37 -14.19
CA PHE A 310 16.63 -5.61 -13.57
C PHE A 310 17.69 -6.02 -14.62
N PRO A 311 18.17 -5.12 -15.48
CA PRO A 311 19.15 -5.46 -16.53
C PRO A 311 20.51 -5.95 -16.00
N GLU A 312 20.82 -5.67 -14.73
CA GLU A 312 22.05 -6.13 -14.07
C GLU A 312 21.92 -7.52 -13.42
N GLN A 313 20.70 -8.08 -13.36
CA GLN A 313 20.47 -9.44 -12.87
C GLN A 313 20.25 -10.36 -14.08
N GLU A 314 21.01 -11.46 -14.17
CA GLU A 314 20.67 -12.59 -15.04
C GLU A 314 19.31 -13.16 -14.58
N THR A 315 18.21 -12.54 -15.01
CA THR A 315 16.83 -12.84 -14.56
C THR A 315 16.14 -13.91 -15.40
N ALA A 316 16.76 -14.31 -16.52
CA ALA A 316 16.27 -15.44 -17.31
C ALA A 316 16.67 -16.74 -16.61
N PHE A 317 15.70 -17.37 -15.92
CA PHE A 317 15.87 -18.75 -15.47
C PHE A 317 15.93 -19.67 -16.69
N ASP A 318 16.80 -20.66 -16.64
CA ASP A 318 16.81 -21.72 -17.65
C ASP A 318 15.46 -22.45 -17.62
N THR A 319 14.85 -22.68 -18.77
CA THR A 319 13.64 -23.50 -18.91
C THR A 319 13.82 -24.87 -18.25
N VAL A 320 15.01 -25.46 -18.35
CA VAL A 320 15.32 -26.75 -17.70
C VAL A 320 15.26 -26.63 -16.17
N GLU A 321 15.73 -25.52 -15.60
CA GLU A 321 15.69 -25.27 -14.15
C GLU A 321 14.25 -25.04 -13.66
N ILE A 322 13.45 -24.30 -14.43
CA ILE A 322 12.02 -24.08 -14.15
C ILE A 322 11.27 -25.41 -14.12
N GLU A 323 11.46 -26.26 -15.15
CA GLU A 323 10.75 -27.54 -15.23
C GLU A 323 11.22 -28.53 -14.16
N ALA A 324 12.51 -28.57 -13.83
CA ALA A 324 13.00 -29.38 -12.72
C ALA A 324 12.42 -28.93 -11.36
N THR A 325 12.27 -27.62 -11.15
CA THR A 325 11.66 -27.05 -9.95
C THR A 325 10.16 -27.34 -9.90
N ARG A 326 9.47 -27.25 -11.06
CA ARG A 326 8.06 -27.60 -11.24
C ARG A 326 7.80 -29.05 -10.82
N GLU A 327 8.58 -29.98 -11.34
CA GLU A 327 8.43 -31.41 -11.05
C GLU A 327 8.60 -31.69 -9.55
N LYS A 328 9.63 -31.11 -8.90
CA LYS A 328 9.89 -31.28 -7.47
C LYS A 328 8.76 -30.74 -6.60
N LEU A 329 8.26 -29.52 -6.89
CA LEU A 329 7.15 -28.94 -6.14
C LEU A 329 5.85 -29.74 -6.36
N TRP A 330 5.60 -30.18 -7.58
CA TRP A 330 4.45 -31.02 -7.91
C TRP A 330 4.46 -32.35 -7.12
N ASN A 331 5.61 -33.02 -7.07
CA ASN A 331 5.79 -34.25 -6.29
C ASN A 331 5.62 -34.01 -4.77
N ALA A 332 5.88 -32.80 -4.28
CA ALA A 332 5.60 -32.37 -2.92
C ALA A 332 4.14 -31.91 -2.68
N GLY A 333 3.27 -31.98 -3.70
CA GLY A 333 1.87 -31.57 -3.63
C GLY A 333 1.64 -30.06 -3.71
N VAL A 334 2.58 -29.31 -4.30
CA VAL A 334 2.54 -27.85 -4.45
C VAL A 334 2.45 -27.50 -5.93
N ARG A 335 1.48 -26.65 -6.30
CA ARG A 335 1.36 -26.13 -7.67
C ARG A 335 2.39 -25.03 -7.87
N PHE A 336 3.13 -25.12 -8.96
CA PHE A 336 4.10 -24.11 -9.36
C PHE A 336 3.66 -23.42 -10.64
N GLY A 337 3.51 -22.09 -10.57
CA GLY A 337 3.27 -21.24 -11.73
C GLY A 337 4.54 -20.44 -12.06
N HIS A 338 4.90 -20.39 -13.33
CA HIS A 338 5.93 -19.50 -13.83
C HIS A 338 5.33 -18.68 -14.98
N LEU A 339 5.49 -17.37 -14.91
CA LEU A 339 5.06 -16.43 -15.93
C LEU A 339 6.24 -15.56 -16.33
N GLU A 340 6.51 -15.47 -17.62
CA GLU A 340 7.45 -14.51 -18.17
C GLU A 340 6.65 -13.38 -18.79
N LEU A 341 6.80 -12.16 -18.25
CA LEU A 341 6.15 -10.98 -18.80
C LEU A 341 6.89 -10.57 -20.07
N ALA A 342 6.22 -10.74 -21.21
CA ALA A 342 6.71 -10.29 -22.52
C ALA A 342 6.83 -8.77 -22.57
N ASN A 343 7.73 -8.29 -23.43
CA ASN A 343 7.93 -6.87 -23.73
C ASN A 343 6.59 -6.23 -24.18
N PRO A 344 6.06 -5.20 -23.48
CA PRO A 344 4.83 -4.53 -23.92
C PRO A 344 5.01 -3.67 -25.19
N TRP A 345 6.22 -3.62 -25.76
CA TRP A 345 6.58 -2.90 -26.98
C TRP A 345 6.92 -3.80 -28.18
N GLU A 346 6.61 -5.10 -28.12
CA GLU A 346 6.61 -6.02 -29.28
C GLU A 346 5.21 -6.30 -29.82
#